data_AF-K1U9R3-F1
#
_entry.id   AF-K1U9R3-F1
#
_cell.length_a   1.000
_cell.length_b   1.000
_cell.length_c   1.000
_cell.angle_alpha   90.00
_cell.angle_beta   90.00
_cell.angle_gamma   90.00
#
_symmetry.space_group_name_H-M   'P 1'
#
loop_
_entity.id
_entity.type
_entity.pdbx_description
1 polymer ?
#
loop_
_entity_poly.entity_id
_entity_poly.type
_entity_poly.pdbx_seq_one_letter_code
_entity_poly.pdbx_strand_id
1 'polypeptide(L)'
;MYAKPWDCEEYAVTQRDGRPYILCEYTHAMGNSCGSTDEYTRLWDKYPCLQGGFVWDWVDQSILTKDENGKEYLAYGGDFGENPHDGHFCGNGLLFGDRSVTPKLCEIKKLYQNVDFNAIDASRGIIEIKNKFMFTNLNEYEL
;
A
#
# COMPACT_ATOMS: atom_id res chain seq x y z
N MET A 1 -7.19 -3.18 -12.23
CA MET A 1 -5.79 -3.04 -11.77
C MET A 1 -5.24 -1.70 -12.24
N TYR A 2 -4.40 -1.06 -11.42
CA TYR A 2 -3.60 0.14 -11.76
C TYR A 2 -4.35 1.32 -12.39
N ALA A 3 -5.66 1.46 -12.12
CA ALA A 3 -6.44 2.62 -12.54
C ALA A 3 -5.92 3.86 -11.80
N LYS A 4 -5.86 5.02 -12.46
CA LYS A 4 -5.41 6.26 -11.82
C LYS A 4 -6.47 6.74 -10.81
N PRO A 5 -6.11 7.59 -9.83
CA PRO A 5 -7.07 8.13 -8.87
C PRO A 5 -8.27 8.81 -9.54
N TRP A 6 -8.05 9.60 -10.59
CA TRP A 6 -9.14 10.29 -11.32
C TRP A 6 -10.05 9.34 -12.10
N ASP A 7 -9.54 8.21 -12.60
CA ASP A 7 -10.39 7.19 -13.25
C ASP A 7 -11.32 6.52 -12.19
N CYS A 8 -10.82 6.36 -10.96
CA CYS A 8 -11.62 5.87 -9.84
C CYS A 8 -12.68 6.91 -9.42
N GLU A 9 -12.33 8.18 -9.36
CA GLU A 9 -13.28 9.27 -9.07
C GLU A 9 -14.35 9.40 -10.17
N GLU A 10 -13.98 9.28 -11.44
CA GLU A 10 -14.94 9.27 -12.56
C GLU A 10 -15.94 8.11 -12.42
N TYR A 11 -15.46 6.90 -12.08
CA TYR A 11 -16.35 5.77 -11.81
C TYR A 11 -17.34 6.10 -10.69
N ALA A 12 -16.86 6.70 -9.60
CA ALA A 12 -17.69 7.06 -8.46
C ALA A 12 -18.70 8.17 -8.77
N VAL A 13 -18.35 9.16 -9.59
CA VAL A 13 -19.26 10.26 -9.93
C VAL A 13 -20.30 9.85 -10.96
N THR A 14 -19.91 9.04 -11.95
CA THR A 14 -20.81 8.64 -13.03
C THR A 14 -21.79 7.55 -12.61
N GLN A 15 -21.46 6.76 -11.58
CA GLN A 15 -22.27 5.62 -11.11
C GLN A 15 -22.67 4.68 -12.25
N ARG A 16 -21.84 4.59 -13.31
CA ARG A 16 -22.19 3.99 -14.61
C ARG A 16 -22.68 2.54 -14.55
N ASP A 17 -22.44 1.87 -13.44
CA ASP A 17 -22.59 0.43 -13.28
C ASP A 17 -23.14 0.02 -11.90
N GLY A 18 -23.31 0.97 -10.96
CA GLY A 18 -23.91 0.76 -9.63
C GLY A 18 -23.22 -0.26 -8.70
N ARG A 19 -22.18 -0.96 -9.17
CA ARG A 19 -21.39 -1.94 -8.41
C ARG A 19 -20.29 -1.25 -7.59
N PRO A 20 -19.80 -1.88 -6.52
CA PRO A 20 -18.60 -1.41 -5.86
C PRO A 20 -17.39 -1.55 -6.78
N TYR A 21 -16.41 -0.67 -6.61
CA TYR A 21 -15.15 -0.67 -7.33
C TYR A 21 -14.01 -0.96 -6.36
N ILE A 22 -13.30 -2.05 -6.64
CA ILE A 22 -12.16 -2.52 -5.85
C ILE A 22 -11.00 -2.74 -6.81
N LEU A 23 -9.83 -2.19 -6.47
CA LEU A 23 -8.63 -2.40 -7.27
C LEU A 23 -7.97 -3.73 -6.88
N CYS A 24 -8.10 -4.74 -7.74
CA CYS A 24 -7.46 -6.04 -7.55
C CYS A 24 -5.93 -5.94 -7.38
N GLU A 25 -5.31 -4.92 -7.99
CA GLU A 25 -3.91 -4.53 -7.83
C GLU A 25 -3.84 -3.00 -7.95
N TYR A 26 -3.13 -2.34 -7.04
CA TYR A 26 -2.81 -0.91 -7.10
C TYR A 26 -1.49 -0.61 -6.40
N THR A 27 -0.95 0.60 -6.60
CA THR A 27 0.29 1.11 -5.98
C THR A 27 1.46 0.11 -5.99
N HIS A 28 1.99 -0.16 -7.20
CA HIS A 28 3.06 -1.14 -7.42
C HIS A 28 4.29 -0.84 -6.54
N ALA A 29 4.66 -1.76 -5.65
CA ALA A 29 5.63 -1.52 -4.58
C ALA A 29 7.09 -1.85 -4.96
N MET A 30 7.39 -2.13 -6.22
CA MET A 30 8.76 -2.37 -6.71
C MET A 30 9.74 -1.24 -6.37
N GLY A 31 10.87 -1.58 -5.75
CA GLY A 31 11.94 -0.64 -5.42
C GLY A 31 11.55 0.44 -4.41
N ASN A 32 11.86 1.71 -4.69
CA ASN A 32 11.39 2.86 -3.91
C ASN A 32 10.15 3.45 -4.60
N SER A 33 8.97 3.16 -4.06
CA SER A 33 7.69 3.37 -4.73
C SER A 33 6.57 3.70 -3.72
N CYS A 34 5.33 3.36 -4.06
CA CYS A 34 4.10 3.61 -3.28
C CYS A 34 3.74 5.10 -3.08
N GLY A 35 4.27 5.98 -3.92
CA GLY A 35 3.88 7.40 -3.93
C GLY A 35 2.40 7.60 -4.29
N SER A 36 1.83 8.73 -3.84
CA SER A 36 0.43 9.12 -4.08
C SER A 36 -0.63 8.10 -3.62
N THR A 37 -0.28 7.17 -2.71
CA THR A 37 -1.24 6.21 -2.17
C THR A 37 -2.35 6.90 -1.36
N ASP A 38 -2.03 8.06 -0.78
CA ASP A 38 -2.96 8.94 -0.05
C ASP A 38 -4.10 9.48 -0.94
N GLU A 39 -3.84 9.68 -2.24
CA GLU A 39 -4.88 10.10 -3.18
C GLU A 39 -5.99 9.05 -3.32
N TYR A 40 -5.62 7.77 -3.32
CA TYR A 40 -6.57 6.65 -3.37
C TYR A 40 -7.36 6.52 -2.07
N THR A 41 -6.68 6.51 -0.91
CA THR A 41 -7.36 6.32 0.38
C THR A 41 -8.34 7.44 0.68
N ARG A 42 -8.00 8.69 0.31
CA ARG A 42 -8.90 9.83 0.38
C ARG A 42 -10.16 9.65 -0.46
N LEU A 43 -10.05 9.06 -1.66
CA LEU A 43 -11.21 8.77 -2.51
C LEU A 43 -12.10 7.68 -1.90
N TRP A 44 -11.51 6.65 -1.29
CA TRP A 44 -12.25 5.57 -0.61
C TRP A 44 -13.03 6.09 0.60
N ASP A 45 -12.46 7.03 1.34
CA ASP A 45 -13.16 7.70 2.45
C ASP A 45 -14.28 8.65 1.96
N LYS A 46 -14.18 9.16 0.73
CA LYS A 46 -15.13 10.12 0.13
C LYS A 46 -16.32 9.45 -0.57
N TYR A 47 -16.10 8.33 -1.26
CA TYR A 47 -17.09 7.70 -2.13
C TYR A 47 -17.41 6.26 -1.70
N PRO A 48 -18.62 5.97 -1.19
CA PRO A 48 -18.98 4.65 -0.67
C PRO A 48 -18.87 3.48 -1.66
N CYS A 49 -18.97 3.76 -2.97
CA CYS A 49 -18.79 2.72 -3.98
C CYS A 49 -17.31 2.32 -4.18
N LEU A 50 -16.35 3.13 -3.75
CA LEU A 50 -14.92 2.81 -3.86
C LEU A 50 -14.49 2.09 -2.57
N GLN A 51 -14.27 0.78 -2.66
CA GLN A 51 -14.10 -0.09 -1.48
C GLN A 51 -12.66 -0.59 -1.30
N GLY A 52 -11.68 0.20 -1.72
CA GLY A 52 -10.27 -0.13 -1.48
C GLY A 52 -9.54 -0.77 -2.65
N GLY A 53 -8.40 -1.37 -2.32
CA GLY A 53 -7.54 -2.09 -3.24
C GLY A 53 -6.45 -2.89 -2.53
N PHE A 54 -5.79 -3.76 -3.30
CA PHE A 54 -4.71 -4.62 -2.81
C PHE A 54 -3.38 -4.15 -3.38
N VAL A 55 -2.42 -3.82 -2.49
CA VAL A 55 -1.07 -3.41 -2.89
C VAL A 55 -0.38 -4.58 -3.61
N TRP A 56 0.26 -4.31 -4.75
CA TRP A 56 1.08 -5.29 -5.44
C TRP A 56 2.57 -5.04 -5.16
N ASP A 57 3.29 -5.88 -4.41
CA ASP A 57 2.86 -7.08 -3.68
C ASP A 57 3.40 -7.08 -2.23
N TRP A 58 3.27 -8.22 -1.53
CA TRP A 58 3.60 -8.30 -0.11
C TRP A 58 5.10 -8.42 0.16
N VAL A 59 5.81 -9.25 -0.60
CA VAL A 59 7.21 -9.63 -0.30
C VAL A 59 7.98 -9.85 -1.59
N ASP A 60 9.19 -9.29 -1.67
CA ASP A 60 10.07 -9.51 -2.81
C ASP A 60 10.32 -11.00 -3.04
N GLN A 61 10.10 -11.47 -4.27
CA GLN A 61 10.43 -12.82 -4.69
C GLN A 61 11.92 -12.88 -5.06
N SER A 62 12.76 -12.85 -4.02
CA SER A 62 14.22 -12.91 -4.13
C SER A 62 14.80 -14.14 -3.43
N ILE A 63 15.98 -14.56 -3.87
CA ILE A 63 16.70 -15.71 -3.32
C ILE A 63 17.96 -15.20 -2.62
N LEU A 64 18.11 -15.50 -1.33
CA LEU A 64 19.34 -15.18 -0.60
C LEU A 64 20.49 -16.05 -1.13
N THR A 65 21.53 -15.41 -1.65
CA THR A 65 22.74 -16.07 -2.17
C THR A 65 24.00 -15.26 -1.83
N LYS A 66 25.17 -15.66 -2.32
CA LYS A 66 26.46 -15.01 -2.08
C LYS A 66 27.16 -14.65 -3.38
N ASP A 67 27.82 -13.50 -3.41
CA ASP A 67 28.68 -13.10 -4.52
C ASP A 67 30.03 -13.86 -4.52
N GLU A 68 30.88 -13.57 -5.51
CA GLU A 68 32.22 -14.15 -5.66
C GLU A 68 33.16 -13.91 -4.47
N ASN A 69 32.86 -12.91 -3.64
CA ASN A 69 33.60 -12.58 -2.42
C ASN A 69 32.94 -13.17 -1.16
N GLY A 70 31.86 -13.93 -1.30
CA GLY A 70 31.12 -14.55 -0.21
C GLY A 70 30.14 -13.62 0.51
N LYS A 71 29.88 -12.41 -0.01
CA LYS A 71 28.94 -11.44 0.58
C LYS A 71 27.50 -11.83 0.22
N GLU A 72 26.63 -11.86 1.22
CA GLU A 72 25.21 -12.18 1.05
C GLU A 72 24.44 -11.06 0.33
N TYR A 73 23.55 -11.44 -0.59
CA TYR A 73 22.63 -10.54 -1.27
C TYR A 73 21.33 -11.26 -1.68
N LEU A 74 20.28 -10.48 -1.92
CA LEU A 74 18.99 -10.95 -2.44
C LEU A 74 19.02 -10.92 -3.97
N ALA A 75 19.07 -12.11 -4.57
CA ALA A 75 19.16 -12.31 -6.01
C ALA A 75 17.81 -12.29 -6.72
N TYR A 76 17.83 -11.90 -7.99
CA TYR A 76 16.70 -11.83 -8.91
C TYR A 76 17.02 -12.55 -10.24
N GLY A 77 16.14 -12.46 -11.23
CA GLY A 77 16.37 -13.08 -12.54
C GLY A 77 17.61 -12.50 -13.23
N GLY A 78 18.52 -13.36 -13.66
CA GLY A 78 19.81 -13.04 -14.25
C GLY A 78 20.99 -13.48 -13.37
N ASP A 79 20.77 -13.55 -12.05
CA ASP A 79 21.83 -13.84 -11.08
C ASP A 79 22.24 -15.33 -11.03
N PHE A 80 21.49 -16.22 -11.69
CA PHE A 80 21.81 -17.66 -11.77
C PHE A 80 22.23 -18.09 -13.19
N GLY A 81 22.53 -17.13 -14.06
CA GLY A 81 22.97 -17.39 -15.43
C GLY A 81 21.86 -17.88 -16.35
N GLU A 82 20.59 -17.67 -15.98
CA GLU A 82 19.46 -18.01 -16.82
C GLU A 82 19.33 -17.05 -18.02
N ASN A 83 18.85 -17.58 -19.14
CA ASN A 83 18.41 -16.80 -20.29
C ASN A 83 17.31 -17.63 -20.99
N PRO A 84 16.03 -17.20 -20.98
CA PRO A 84 15.56 -15.84 -20.68
C PRO A 84 15.40 -15.53 -19.18
N HIS A 85 15.39 -14.23 -18.84
CA HIS A 85 15.00 -13.68 -17.54
C HIS A 85 14.41 -12.26 -17.67
N ASP A 86 13.56 -11.86 -16.71
CA ASP A 86 12.93 -10.53 -16.66
C ASP A 86 13.54 -9.63 -15.55
N GLY A 87 14.78 -9.90 -15.17
CA GLY A 87 15.52 -9.08 -14.21
C GLY A 87 14.90 -9.09 -12.81
N HIS A 88 14.81 -7.90 -12.21
CA HIS A 88 14.33 -7.65 -10.86
C HIS A 88 12.82 -7.35 -10.77
N PHE A 89 12.05 -7.59 -11.84
CA PHE A 89 10.61 -7.36 -11.86
C PHE A 89 9.82 -8.32 -10.94
N CYS A 90 10.48 -9.29 -10.30
CA CYS A 90 9.91 -10.12 -9.24
C CYS A 90 10.11 -9.53 -7.82
N GLY A 91 10.85 -8.41 -7.69
CA GLY A 91 11.02 -7.66 -6.44
C GLY A 91 10.00 -6.52 -6.29
N ASN A 92 8.75 -6.87 -5.99
CA ASN A 92 7.63 -5.92 -5.92
C ASN A 92 7.09 -5.68 -4.50
N GLY A 93 7.81 -6.09 -3.46
CA GLY A 93 7.30 -6.21 -2.11
C GLY A 93 7.24 -4.91 -1.31
N LEU A 94 6.24 -4.84 -0.42
CA LEU A 94 6.28 -3.98 0.76
C LEU A 94 7.37 -4.41 1.76
N LEU A 95 7.79 -5.66 1.70
CA LEU A 95 8.91 -6.24 2.45
C LEU A 95 9.98 -6.75 1.50
N PHE A 96 11.24 -6.70 1.94
CA PHE A 96 12.31 -7.44 1.28
C PHE A 96 12.11 -8.96 1.39
N GLY A 97 12.84 -9.74 0.59
CA GLY A 97 12.70 -11.21 0.56
C GLY A 97 13.02 -11.90 1.89
N ASP A 98 13.83 -11.28 2.74
CA ASP A 98 14.13 -11.71 4.11
C ASP A 98 13.08 -11.23 5.14
N ARG A 99 12.00 -10.56 4.69
CA ARG A 99 10.93 -9.93 5.47
C ARG A 99 11.37 -8.69 6.25
N SER A 100 12.54 -8.13 5.94
CA SER A 100 12.94 -6.82 6.45
C SER A 100 11.96 -5.74 5.98
N VAL A 101 11.57 -4.87 6.92
CA VAL A 101 10.58 -3.81 6.69
C VAL A 101 11.14 -2.72 5.78
N THR A 102 10.36 -2.30 4.78
CA THR A 102 10.69 -1.14 3.93
C THR A 102 9.96 0.12 4.42
N PRO A 103 10.44 1.34 4.08
CA PRO A 103 9.71 2.57 4.38
C PRO A 103 8.30 2.61 3.80
N LYS A 104 8.06 1.95 2.66
CA LYS A 104 6.75 1.88 2.00
C LYS A 104 5.70 1.23 2.90
N LEU A 105 6.07 0.19 3.65
CA LEU A 105 5.14 -0.47 4.59
C LEU A 105 4.70 0.47 5.71
N CYS A 106 5.58 1.36 6.18
CA CYS A 106 5.23 2.35 7.20
C CYS A 106 4.18 3.35 6.67
N GLU A 107 4.31 3.78 5.42
CA GLU A 107 3.33 4.65 4.75
C GLU A 107 1.98 3.94 4.60
N ILE A 108 1.97 2.71 4.08
CA ILE A 108 0.74 1.91 3.96
C ILE A 108 0.08 1.71 5.33
N LYS A 109 0.86 1.40 6.38
CA LYS A 109 0.34 1.28 7.76
C LYS A 109 -0.34 2.56 8.22
N LYS A 110 0.24 3.73 7.92
CA LYS A 110 -0.33 5.03 8.31
C LYS A 110 -1.62 5.30 7.53
N LEU A 111 -1.63 5.09 6.23
CA LEU A 111 -2.79 5.35 5.36
C LEU A 111 -3.96 4.39 5.62
N TYR A 112 -3.67 3.17 6.08
CA TYR A 112 -4.68 2.15 6.37
C TYR A 112 -5.15 2.13 7.83
N GLN A 113 -4.70 3.07 8.67
CA GLN A 113 -5.13 3.15 10.06
C GLN A 113 -6.64 3.37 10.15
N ASN A 114 -7.27 2.84 11.20
CA ASN A 114 -8.72 2.95 11.43
C ASN A 114 -9.14 4.08 12.37
N VAL A 115 -8.19 4.93 12.79
CA VAL A 115 -8.47 6.06 13.67
C VAL A 115 -7.80 7.31 13.11
N ASP A 116 -8.60 8.26 12.66
CA ASP A 116 -8.10 9.54 12.18
C ASP A 116 -8.17 10.61 13.27
N PHE A 117 -7.19 11.50 13.24
CA PHE A 117 -7.06 12.62 14.17
C PHE A 117 -6.97 13.90 13.36
N ASN A 118 -7.86 14.84 13.63
CA ASN A 118 -7.94 16.13 12.97
C ASN A 118 -7.87 17.26 13.99
N ALA A 119 -6.85 18.11 13.91
CA ALA A 119 -6.66 19.20 14.85
C ALA A 119 -7.55 20.39 14.50
N ILE A 120 -8.64 20.58 15.26
CA ILE A 120 -9.55 21.72 15.10
C ILE A 120 -8.92 22.98 15.71
N ASP A 121 -8.31 22.85 16.89
CA ASP A 121 -7.48 23.88 17.52
C ASP A 121 -6.37 23.22 18.35
N ALA A 122 -5.23 22.97 17.72
CA ALA A 122 -4.08 22.33 18.37
C ALA A 122 -3.54 23.14 19.55
N SER A 123 -3.65 24.48 19.52
CA SER A 123 -3.14 25.35 20.58
C SER A 123 -3.92 25.20 21.88
N ARG A 124 -5.21 24.85 21.78
CA ARG A 124 -6.11 24.57 22.90
C ARG A 124 -6.28 23.08 23.17
N GLY A 125 -5.60 22.22 22.41
CA GLY A 125 -5.72 20.77 22.52
C GLY A 125 -7.06 20.20 22.03
N ILE A 126 -7.77 20.89 21.12
CA ILE A 126 -9.04 20.44 20.57
C ILE A 126 -8.77 19.60 19.31
N ILE A 127 -8.91 18.29 19.44
CA ILE A 127 -8.71 17.29 18.38
C ILE A 127 -10.03 16.55 18.14
N GLU A 128 -10.45 16.48 16.88
CA GLU A 128 -11.51 15.58 16.42
C GLU A 128 -10.93 14.19 16.15
N ILE A 129 -11.60 13.15 16.65
CA ILE A 129 -11.21 11.75 16.47
C ILE A 129 -12.32 11.03 15.69
N LYS A 130 -11.95 10.37 14.59
CA LYS A 130 -12.88 9.58 13.76
C LYS A 130 -12.56 8.10 13.88
N ASN A 131 -13.51 7.32 14.40
CA ASN A 131 -13.46 5.86 14.39
C ASN A 131 -13.90 5.32 13.02
N LYS A 132 -13.01 4.59 12.32
CA LYS A 132 -13.28 3.92 11.04
C LYS A 132 -13.43 2.40 11.17
N PHE A 133 -13.28 1.84 12.38
CA PHE A 133 -13.59 0.43 12.60
C PHE A 133 -15.07 0.17 12.36
N MET A 134 -15.40 -0.98 11.74
CA MET A 134 -16.80 -1.37 11.51
C MET A 134 -17.48 -1.92 12.78
N PHE A 135 -16.72 -2.59 13.65
CA PHE A 135 -17.27 -3.38 14.76
C PHE A 135 -16.54 -3.18 16.10
N THR A 136 -15.58 -2.25 16.16
CA THR A 136 -14.70 -2.06 17.32
C THR A 136 -14.88 -0.66 17.89
N ASN A 137 -15.08 -0.56 19.21
CA ASN A 137 -15.18 0.72 19.89
C ASN A 137 -13.77 1.23 20.26
N LEU A 138 -13.57 2.55 20.28
CA LEU A 138 -12.27 3.13 20.63
C LEU A 138 -11.85 2.91 22.09
N ASN A 139 -12.79 2.56 22.98
CA ASN A 139 -12.48 2.21 24.37
C ASN A 139 -11.66 0.92 24.54
N GLU A 140 -11.49 0.13 23.46
CA GLU A 140 -10.59 -1.03 23.42
C GLU A 140 -9.11 -0.62 23.26
N TYR A 141 -8.84 0.67 23.03
CA TYR A 141 -7.51 1.22 22.83
C TYR A 141 -7.15 2.23 23.91
N GLU A 142 -5.85 2.32 24.20
CA GLU A 142 -5.26 3.39 25.00
C GLU A 142 -4.78 4.50 24.07
N LEU A 143 -5.00 5.76 24.50
CA LEU A 143 -4.58 6.96 23.78
C LEU A 143 -3.19 7.42 24.21
#